data_AF-A0A538KAH0-F1
#
_entry.id   AF-A0A538KAH0-F1
#
_cell.length_a   1.000
_cell.length_b   1.000
_cell.length_c   1.000
_cell.angle_alpha   90.00
_cell.angle_beta   90.00
_cell.angle_gamma   90.00
#
_symmetry.space_group_name_H-M   'P 1'
#
loop_
_entity.id
_entity.type
_entity.pdbx_description
1 polymer ?
#
loop_
_entity_poly.entity_id
_entity_poly.type
_entity_poly.pdbx_seq_one_letter_code
_entity_poly.pdbx_strand_id
1 'polypeptide(L)'
;MPGAGIDLLEIDRLERALARRPRLADRLFTARELEYARGRARPGQHLAARFCAKEAVAKALRLQSWSWQDIEVVEGPSVALHGALSAVDAQIDISLTHSRTMAGAVAVVR
;
A
#
# COMPACT_ATOMS: atom_id res chain seq x y z
N MET A 1 10.34 -17.26 6.38
CA MET A 1 11.55 -16.99 5.57
C MET A 1 11.73 -15.49 5.53
N PRO A 2 12.91 -14.95 5.88
CA PRO A 2 13.13 -13.53 5.86
C PRO A 2 13.03 -12.97 4.44
N GLY A 3 12.41 -11.80 4.30
CA GLY A 3 12.16 -11.15 3.02
C GLY A 3 12.16 -9.64 3.15
N ALA A 4 12.45 -8.95 2.06
CA ALA A 4 12.41 -7.49 2.01
C ALA A 4 11.80 -7.03 0.69
N GLY A 5 11.12 -5.89 0.72
CA GLY A 5 10.55 -5.26 -0.46
C GLY A 5 10.64 -3.75 -0.35
N ILE A 6 10.84 -3.10 -1.49
CA ILE A 6 10.83 -1.64 -1.63
C ILE A 6 9.98 -1.27 -2.84
N ASP A 7 9.28 -0.16 -2.73
CA ASP A 7 8.55 0.42 -3.85
C ASP A 7 8.59 1.94 -3.81
N LEU A 8 8.52 2.56 -5.00
CA LEU A 8 8.61 3.99 -5.21
C LEU A 8 7.74 4.37 -6.42
N LEU A 9 6.95 5.44 -6.29
CA LEU A 9 6.09 5.93 -7.37
C LEU A 9 5.98 7.46 -7.41
N GLU A 10 5.76 7.99 -8.62
CA GLU A 10 5.37 9.38 -8.83
C GLU A 10 3.91 9.60 -8.40
N ILE A 11 3.68 10.49 -7.42
CA ILE A 11 2.35 10.74 -6.85
C ILE A 11 1.37 11.15 -7.95
N ASP A 12 1.79 12.05 -8.84
CA ASP A 12 0.94 12.56 -9.92
C ASP A 12 0.55 11.46 -10.91
N ARG A 13 1.38 10.42 -11.08
CA ARG A 13 1.06 9.26 -11.93
C ARG A 13 -0.12 8.47 -11.35
N LEU A 14 -0.13 8.26 -10.04
CA LEU A 14 -1.25 7.60 -9.37
C LEU A 14 -2.50 8.50 -9.40
N GLU A 15 -2.38 9.79 -9.09
CA GLU A 15 -3.50 10.74 -9.12
C GLU A 15 -4.17 10.78 -10.50
N ARG A 16 -3.39 10.85 -11.59
CA ARG A 16 -3.91 10.76 -12.96
C ARG A 16 -4.59 9.42 -13.25
N ALA A 17 -4.04 8.32 -12.76
CA ALA A 17 -4.63 7.00 -12.97
C ALA A 17 -5.98 6.85 -12.27
N LEU A 18 -6.09 7.32 -11.02
CA LEU A 18 -7.32 7.32 -10.24
C LEU A 18 -8.38 8.23 -10.86
N ALA A 19 -8.00 9.44 -11.31
CA ALA A 19 -8.91 10.35 -11.99
C ALA A 19 -9.47 9.76 -13.30
N ARG A 20 -8.62 9.08 -14.08
CA ARG A 20 -9.03 8.46 -15.36
C ARG A 20 -9.91 7.22 -15.17
N ARG A 21 -9.82 6.53 -14.03
CA ARG A 21 -10.50 5.24 -13.78
C ARG A 21 -11.15 5.27 -12.40
N PRO A 22 -12.39 5.76 -12.27
CA PRO A 22 -13.04 5.96 -10.97
C PRO A 22 -13.09 4.69 -10.09
N ARG A 23 -13.29 3.51 -10.69
CA ARG A 23 -13.31 2.22 -9.98
C ARG A 23 -11.93 1.69 -9.58
N LEU A 24 -10.84 2.35 -9.99
CA LEU A 24 -9.48 1.90 -9.66
C LEU A 24 -9.19 2.07 -8.18
N ALA A 25 -9.67 3.15 -7.56
CA ALA A 25 -9.51 3.38 -6.12
C ALA A 25 -10.09 2.21 -5.31
N ASP A 26 -11.32 1.83 -5.61
CA ASP A 26 -12.02 0.73 -4.93
C ASP A 26 -11.39 -0.64 -5.23
N ARG A 27 -10.58 -0.78 -6.28
CA ARG A 27 -9.83 -2.01 -6.54
C ARG A 27 -8.51 -2.08 -5.78
N LEU A 28 -7.87 -0.94 -5.52
CA LEU A 28 -6.53 -0.87 -4.95
C LEU A 28 -6.55 -0.72 -3.41
N PHE A 29 -7.57 -0.07 -2.87
CA PHE A 29 -7.61 0.35 -1.47
C PHE A 29 -8.85 -0.18 -0.76
N THR A 30 -8.71 -0.45 0.53
CA THR A 30 -9.87 -0.76 1.40
C THR A 30 -10.69 0.51 1.66
N ALA A 31 -11.93 0.35 2.11
CA ALA A 31 -12.76 1.48 2.52
C ALA A 31 -12.09 2.35 3.60
N ARG A 32 -11.41 1.72 4.57
CA ARG A 32 -10.70 2.39 5.66
C ARG A 32 -9.49 3.18 5.16
N GLU A 33 -8.73 2.65 4.19
CA GLU A 33 -7.61 3.38 3.57
C GLU A 33 -8.09 4.61 2.80
N LEU A 34 -9.21 4.47 2.07
CA LEU A 34 -9.84 5.58 1.34
C LEU A 34 -10.36 6.65 2.31
N GLU A 35 -11.03 6.25 3.38
CA GLU A 35 -11.50 7.14 4.43
C GLU A 35 -10.35 7.90 5.10
N TYR A 36 -9.28 7.19 5.49
CA TYR A 36 -8.07 7.81 6.02
C TYR A 36 -7.54 8.88 5.05
N ALA A 37 -7.42 8.57 3.77
CA ALA A 37 -6.80 9.46 2.80
C ALA A 37 -7.65 10.71 2.54
N ARG A 38 -8.99 10.56 2.53
CA ARG A 38 -9.92 11.69 2.37
C ARG A 38 -9.79 12.73 3.48
N GLY A 39 -9.43 12.31 4.70
CA GLY A 39 -9.21 13.21 5.84
C GLY A 39 -7.87 13.97 5.81
N ARG A 40 -7.08 13.88 4.74
CA ARG A 40 -5.73 14.48 4.65
C ARG A 40 -5.70 15.63 3.64
N ALA A 41 -4.73 16.54 3.82
CA ALA A 41 -4.57 17.71 2.96
C ALA A 41 -4.32 17.35 1.48
N ARG A 42 -3.58 16.27 1.21
CA ARG A 42 -3.36 15.74 -0.16
C ARG A 42 -3.67 14.23 -0.21
N PRO A 43 -4.92 13.83 -0.45
CA PRO A 43 -5.31 12.42 -0.44
C PRO A 43 -4.45 11.53 -1.36
N GLY A 44 -4.10 12.04 -2.56
CA GLY A 44 -3.29 11.30 -3.54
C GLY A 44 -1.90 10.92 -3.03
N GLN A 45 -1.24 11.77 -2.26
CA GLN A 45 0.06 11.48 -1.64
C GLN A 45 -0.03 10.35 -0.61
N HIS A 46 -1.09 10.35 0.21
CA HIS A 46 -1.31 9.30 1.21
C HIS A 46 -1.71 7.96 0.58
N LEU A 47 -2.46 7.98 -0.53
CA LEU A 47 -2.77 6.79 -1.32
C LEU A 47 -1.53 6.26 -2.05
N ALA A 48 -0.67 7.15 -2.54
CA ALA A 48 0.60 6.77 -3.17
C ALA A 48 1.52 6.05 -2.21
N ALA A 49 1.69 6.57 -0.99
CA ALA A 49 2.49 5.89 0.04
C ALA A 49 1.93 4.50 0.39
N ARG A 50 0.60 4.37 0.50
CA ARG A 50 -0.06 3.08 0.76
C ARG A 50 0.07 2.10 -0.39
N PHE A 51 -0.03 2.57 -1.62
CA PHE A 51 0.21 1.75 -2.80
C PHE A 51 1.62 1.16 -2.76
N CYS A 52 2.63 2.01 -2.50
CA CYS A 52 4.01 1.54 -2.35
C CYS A 52 4.16 0.53 -1.21
N ALA A 53 3.48 0.75 -0.07
CA ALA A 53 3.55 -0.19 1.05
C ALA A 53 2.96 -1.55 0.69
N LYS A 54 1.82 -1.59 -0.01
CA LYS A 54 1.22 -2.85 -0.49
C LYS A 54 2.13 -3.60 -1.44
N GLU A 55 2.75 -2.90 -2.39
CA GLU A 55 3.74 -3.47 -3.30
C GLU A 55 4.99 -3.97 -2.57
N ALA A 56 5.51 -3.19 -1.61
CA ALA A 56 6.65 -3.58 -0.80
C ALA A 56 6.37 -4.87 -0.01
N VAL A 57 5.18 -4.99 0.60
CA VAL A 57 4.74 -6.20 1.30
C VAL A 57 4.62 -7.38 0.34
N ALA A 58 3.97 -7.20 -0.81
CA ALA A 58 3.83 -8.26 -1.80
C ALA A 58 5.19 -8.79 -2.29
N LYS A 59 6.17 -7.89 -2.52
CA LYS A 59 7.56 -8.25 -2.86
C LYS A 59 8.26 -8.99 -1.72
N ALA A 60 8.13 -8.51 -0.47
CA ALA A 60 8.76 -9.14 0.68
C ALA A 60 8.23 -10.57 0.93
N LEU A 61 6.93 -10.78 0.71
CA LEU A 61 6.25 -12.09 0.78
C LEU A 61 6.38 -12.93 -0.49
N ARG A 62 7.01 -12.40 -1.56
CA ARG A 62 7.20 -13.06 -2.88
C ARG A 62 5.89 -13.51 -3.54
N LEU A 63 4.83 -12.75 -3.34
CA LEU A 63 3.50 -13.04 -3.90
C LEU A 63 3.54 -12.95 -5.43
N GLN A 64 2.95 -13.94 -6.11
CA GLN A 64 2.82 -13.95 -7.57
C GLN A 64 1.47 -13.39 -8.04
N SER A 65 0.44 -13.49 -7.20
CA SER A 65 -0.90 -12.97 -7.44
C SER A 65 -1.56 -12.70 -6.10
N TRP A 66 -2.24 -11.56 -5.98
CA TRP A 66 -2.97 -11.17 -4.78
C TRP A 66 -4.07 -10.17 -5.13
N SER A 67 -5.09 -10.08 -4.25
CA SER A 67 -5.98 -8.91 -4.25
C SER A 67 -5.28 -7.78 -3.53
N TRP A 68 -5.31 -6.58 -4.12
CA TRP A 68 -4.76 -5.39 -3.47
C TRP A 68 -5.35 -5.10 -2.09
N GLN A 69 -6.61 -5.48 -1.87
CA GLN A 69 -7.27 -5.30 -0.58
C GLN A 69 -6.89 -6.37 0.46
N ASP A 70 -6.23 -7.47 0.04
CA ASP A 70 -5.72 -8.47 0.99
C ASP A 70 -4.53 -7.94 1.79
N ILE A 71 -3.91 -6.84 1.35
CA ILE A 71 -2.88 -6.10 2.09
C ILE A 71 -3.44 -4.73 2.41
N GLU A 72 -3.62 -4.44 3.69
CA GLU A 72 -4.15 -3.17 4.15
C GLU A 72 -3.14 -2.45 5.05
N VAL A 73 -2.88 -1.17 4.76
CA VAL A 73 -2.10 -0.31 5.64
C VAL A 73 -3.02 0.35 6.65
N VAL A 74 -2.87 -0.02 7.92
CA VAL A 74 -3.74 0.41 9.02
C VAL A 74 -3.20 1.69 9.71
N GLU A 75 -3.69 2.00 10.92
CA GLU A 75 -3.15 3.12 11.70
C GLU A 75 -1.72 2.84 12.17
N GLY A 76 -0.87 3.86 12.07
CA GLY A 76 0.59 3.66 12.17
C GLY A 76 1.15 2.93 10.94
N PRO A 77 2.49 2.76 10.85
CA PRO A 77 3.10 1.98 9.78
C PRO A 77 2.95 0.48 10.07
N SER A 78 1.72 -0.03 10.00
CA SER A 78 1.38 -1.44 10.25
C SER A 78 0.52 -2.03 9.13
N VAL A 79 0.57 -3.35 8.99
CA VAL A 79 -0.12 -4.11 7.94
C VAL A 79 -1.11 -5.08 8.55
N ALA A 80 -2.33 -5.10 8.01
CA ALA A 80 -3.28 -6.20 8.22
C ALA A 80 -3.39 -7.01 6.92
N LEU A 81 -3.34 -8.34 7.05
CA LEU A 81 -3.55 -9.27 5.95
C LEU A 81 -4.95 -9.85 6.01
N HIS A 82 -5.62 -9.89 4.86
CA HIS A 82 -7.01 -10.34 4.72
C HIS A 82 -7.14 -11.39 3.63
N GLY A 83 -8.36 -11.95 3.51
CA GLY A 83 -8.71 -12.81 2.38
C GLY A 83 -7.76 -14.00 2.24
N ALA A 84 -7.19 -14.17 1.04
CA ALA A 84 -6.27 -15.26 0.76
C ALA A 84 -4.95 -15.18 1.56
N LEU A 85 -4.62 -14.01 2.13
CA LEU A 85 -3.42 -13.79 2.92
C LEU A 85 -3.67 -13.89 4.43
N SER A 86 -4.90 -14.16 4.89
CA SER A 86 -5.22 -14.19 6.33
C SER A 86 -4.51 -15.31 7.11
N ALA A 87 -4.07 -16.37 6.42
CA ALA A 87 -3.33 -17.49 6.99
C ALA A 87 -1.81 -17.29 6.96
N VAL A 88 -1.31 -16.18 6.41
CA VAL A 88 0.12 -15.87 6.39
C VAL A 88 0.55 -15.48 7.80
N ASP A 89 1.26 -16.39 8.47
CA ASP A 89 1.88 -16.15 9.77
C ASP A 89 3.28 -15.57 9.55
N ALA A 90 3.36 -14.23 9.51
CA ALA A 90 4.59 -13.50 9.29
C ALA A 90 4.60 -12.18 10.05
N GLN A 91 5.73 -11.83 10.67
CA GLN A 91 5.91 -10.50 11.23
C GLN A 91 6.35 -9.54 10.13
N ILE A 92 5.53 -8.52 9.85
CA ILE A 92 5.74 -7.56 8.77
C ILE A 92 5.91 -6.16 9.35
N ASP A 93 7.11 -5.61 9.20
CA ASP A 93 7.37 -4.20 9.49
C ASP A 93 7.37 -3.41 8.19
N ILE A 94 6.74 -2.24 8.21
CA ILE A 94 6.78 -1.30 7.09
C ILE A 94 7.27 0.07 7.53
N SER A 95 7.80 0.85 6.60
CA SER A 95 8.04 2.28 6.76
C SER A 95 7.71 3.00 5.46
N LEU A 96 7.02 4.13 5.56
CA LEU A 96 6.52 4.90 4.42
C LEU A 96 7.13 6.30 4.45
N THR A 97 7.39 6.85 3.27
CA THR A 97 7.89 8.21 3.12
C THR A 97 7.34 8.86 1.86
N HIS A 98 7.38 10.18 1.81
CA HIS A 98 7.04 10.92 0.60
C HIS A 98 7.80 12.25 0.52
N SER A 99 8.05 12.68 -0.71
CA SER A 99 8.45 14.05 -1.05
C SER A 99 7.26 14.79 -1.65
N ARG A 100 7.52 15.93 -2.32
CA ARG A 100 6.51 16.66 -3.09
C ARG A 100 5.96 15.84 -4.27
N THR A 101 6.81 15.05 -4.92
CA THR A 101 6.49 14.40 -6.20
C THR A 101 6.51 12.87 -6.12
N MET A 102 7.16 12.31 -5.10
CA MET A 102 7.37 10.86 -4.97
C MET A 102 6.81 10.35 -3.66
N ALA A 103 6.31 9.12 -3.65
CA ALA A 103 6.03 8.35 -2.45
C ALA A 103 6.78 7.02 -2.52
N GLY A 104 7.17 6.48 -1.38
CA GLY A 104 7.84 5.20 -1.32
C GLY A 104 7.58 4.49 0.01
N ALA A 105 7.85 3.19 0.01
CA ALA A 105 7.76 2.37 1.20
C ALA A 105 8.76 1.21 1.16
N VAL A 106 9.15 0.75 2.34
CA VAL A 106 9.91 -0.48 2.56
C VAL A 106 9.09 -1.43 3.43
N ALA A 107 9.22 -2.73 3.18
CA ALA A 107 8.68 -3.80 4.01
C ALA A 107 9.77 -4.82 4.35
N VAL A 108 9.75 -5.33 5.57
CA VAL A 108 10.62 -6.42 6.03
C VAL A 108 9.75 -7.49 6.68
N VAL A 109 9.96 -8.74 6.26
CA VAL A 109 9.32 -9.95 6.79
C VAL A 109 10.35 -10.71 7.62
N ARG A 110 10.01 -11.07 8.86
CA ARG A 110 10.84 -11.89 9.75
C ARG A 110 10.21 -13.26 9.98
#